data_AF-A0A530QSV4-F1
#
_entry.id   AF-A0A530QSV4-F1
#
_cell.length_a   1.000
_cell.length_b   1.000
_cell.length_c   1.000
_cell.angle_alpha   90.00
_cell.angle_beta   90.00
_cell.angle_gamma   90.00
#
_symmetry.space_group_name_H-M   'P 1'
#
loop_
_entity.id
_entity.type
_entity.pdbx_description
1 polymer ?
#
loop_
_entity_poly.entity_id
_entity_poly.type
_entity_poly.pdbx_seq_one_letter_code
_entity_poly.pdbx_strand_id
1 'polypeptide(L)'
;VYLGAKTGRDGVGGATMASAEFDDKIDEKRPTVQVGDPFTEKCLLEACLELMASGAVIAIQDMGAAGLTCSAVEMGAKGDLGIELDLDKVPVREERMSAYEMMLSESQERMLMVLRPEKEKEAEAIFHKWGLDFAIVGKTTDDLRFRVLHQGDEVANLPIKDLGDQAPEYDRPWAEPKKPAPLAASDAPQADIAEALLKLLGGPDLSSRRWVWEQYDTLIQGNSLQLPGGDAGVVRVEGHPTKALAFSSDVTPRYCEADPYEGGKQAVAECWRNLTATGALPLAATDNLNFGNPERPEIMGQLVGAVKG
;
A
#
# COMPACT_ATOMS: atom_id res chain seq x y z
N VAL A 1 -8.11 2.83 19.94
CA VAL A 1 -7.12 1.93 20.58
C VAL A 1 -5.93 1.79 19.67
N TYR A 2 -4.76 2.03 20.20
CA TYR A 2 -3.46 1.91 19.54
C TYR A 2 -2.86 0.54 19.85
N LEU A 3 -2.27 -0.07 18.82
CA LEU A 3 -1.74 -1.43 18.89
C LEU A 3 -0.45 -1.53 18.08
N GLY A 4 0.46 -2.38 18.53
CA GLY A 4 1.71 -2.68 17.82
C GLY A 4 2.92 -1.95 18.37
N ALA A 5 3.89 -1.65 17.51
CA ALA A 5 5.17 -1.07 17.89
C ALA A 5 5.01 0.34 18.49
N LYS A 6 5.96 0.78 19.30
CA LYS A 6 5.97 2.13 19.90
C LYS A 6 6.34 3.19 18.87
N THR A 7 5.66 4.34 18.94
CA THR A 7 5.88 5.49 18.05
C THR A 7 7.25 6.12 18.33
N GLY A 8 8.03 6.35 17.27
CA GLY A 8 9.32 7.03 17.27
C GLY A 8 9.37 8.12 16.19
N ARG A 9 10.52 8.78 16.01
CA ARG A 9 10.76 9.81 14.98
C ARG A 9 11.12 9.18 13.64
N ASP A 10 10.36 8.19 13.21
CA ASP A 10 10.58 7.49 11.94
C ASP A 10 9.76 8.15 10.85
N GLY A 11 10.39 8.45 9.70
CA GLY A 11 9.66 8.87 8.51
C GLY A 11 8.80 10.13 8.67
N VAL A 12 9.06 11.00 9.65
CA VAL A 12 8.28 12.25 9.81
C VAL A 12 8.48 13.11 8.56
N GLY A 13 7.42 13.23 7.73
CA GLY A 13 7.48 13.88 6.41
C GLY A 13 7.89 12.96 5.25
N GLY A 14 7.89 11.64 5.45
CA GLY A 14 8.21 10.63 4.44
C GLY A 14 7.28 10.71 3.23
N ALA A 15 5.98 10.85 3.44
CA ALA A 15 5.00 11.06 2.35
C ALA A 15 5.31 12.30 1.48
N THR A 16 5.74 13.40 2.10
CA THR A 16 6.13 14.63 1.38
C THR A 16 7.37 14.39 0.52
N MET A 17 8.33 13.61 1.03
CA MET A 17 9.54 13.23 0.30
C MET A 17 9.24 12.27 -0.86
N ALA A 18 8.35 11.30 -0.68
CA ALA A 18 7.91 10.41 -1.75
C ALA A 18 7.20 11.14 -2.89
N SER A 19 6.65 12.32 -2.60
CA SER A 19 5.96 13.19 -3.57
C SER A 19 6.88 14.25 -4.20
N ALA A 20 8.15 14.33 -3.79
CA ALA A 20 9.11 15.29 -4.32
C ALA A 20 9.84 14.72 -5.55
N GLU A 21 10.17 15.57 -6.52
CA GLU A 21 11.06 15.17 -7.61
C GLU A 21 12.47 14.85 -7.08
N PHE A 22 13.08 13.79 -7.62
CA PHE A 22 14.43 13.39 -7.23
C PHE A 22 15.46 14.35 -7.86
N ASP A 23 16.08 15.21 -7.04
CA ASP A 23 17.15 16.13 -7.45
C ASP A 23 18.50 15.78 -6.77
N ASP A 24 19.59 16.40 -7.25
CA ASP A 24 20.96 16.17 -6.76
C ASP A 24 21.18 16.61 -5.29
N LYS A 25 20.17 17.17 -4.60
CA LYS A 25 20.26 17.66 -3.22
C LYS A 25 19.55 16.75 -2.20
N ILE A 26 19.11 15.56 -2.62
CA ILE A 26 18.33 14.64 -1.79
C ILE A 26 19.08 14.09 -0.58
N ASP A 27 20.40 14.00 -0.62
CA ASP A 27 21.17 13.43 0.49
C ASP A 27 20.98 14.19 1.82
N GLU A 28 20.59 15.47 1.77
CA GLU A 28 20.29 16.29 2.95
C GLU A 28 18.88 16.05 3.53
N LYS A 29 17.99 15.38 2.78
CA LYS A 29 16.56 15.24 3.12
C LYS A 29 16.15 13.80 3.46
N ARG A 30 17.09 12.86 3.61
CA ARG A 30 16.73 11.48 3.91
C ARG A 30 16.10 11.40 5.30
N PRO A 31 14.80 11.06 5.43
CA PRO A 31 14.25 10.74 6.72
C PRO A 31 14.98 9.52 7.31
N THR A 32 14.87 9.35 8.61
CA THR A 32 15.28 8.12 9.31
C THR A 32 14.79 6.90 8.53
N VAL A 33 15.75 6.05 8.14
CA VAL A 33 15.48 4.83 7.38
C VAL A 33 14.47 3.99 8.15
N GLN A 34 13.34 3.67 7.52
CA GLN A 34 12.36 2.75 8.07
C GLN A 34 13.01 1.36 8.18
N VAL A 35 12.98 0.79 9.38
CA VAL A 35 13.42 -0.57 9.63
C VAL A 35 12.19 -1.35 10.05
N GLY A 36 11.75 -2.28 9.19
CA GLY A 36 10.64 -3.16 9.50
C GLY A 36 11.05 -4.26 10.49
N ASP A 37 10.11 -4.68 11.33
CA ASP A 37 10.24 -5.82 12.22
C ASP A 37 9.22 -6.91 11.85
N PRO A 38 9.58 -7.84 10.94
CA PRO A 38 8.64 -8.85 10.45
C PRO A 38 8.20 -9.84 11.55
N PHE A 39 8.92 -9.94 12.67
CA PHE A 39 8.53 -10.79 13.78
C PHE A 39 7.38 -10.15 14.57
N THR A 40 7.52 -8.87 14.90
CA THR A 40 6.44 -8.08 15.53
C THR A 40 5.24 -7.98 14.60
N GLU A 41 5.46 -7.77 13.29
CA GLU A 41 4.40 -7.76 12.28
C GLU A 41 3.62 -9.08 12.25
N LYS A 42 4.29 -10.23 12.35
CA LYS A 42 3.61 -11.53 12.39
C LYS A 42 2.73 -11.67 13.65
N CYS A 43 3.23 -11.25 14.81
CA CYS A 43 2.43 -11.24 16.04
C CYS A 43 1.22 -10.30 15.90
N LEU A 44 1.40 -9.13 15.31
CA LEU A 44 0.35 -8.14 15.06
C LEU A 44 -0.73 -8.68 14.12
N LEU A 45 -0.33 -9.38 13.04
CA LEU A 45 -1.25 -10.03 12.12
C LEU A 45 -2.11 -11.08 12.83
N GLU A 46 -1.50 -11.98 13.61
CA GLU A 46 -2.25 -13.02 14.34
C GLU A 46 -3.18 -12.43 15.39
N ALA A 47 -2.73 -11.42 16.14
CA ALA A 47 -3.57 -10.72 17.12
C ALA A 47 -4.77 -10.03 16.45
N CYS A 48 -4.57 -9.37 15.31
CA CYS A 48 -5.65 -8.75 14.54
C CYS A 48 -6.66 -9.78 14.03
N LEU A 49 -6.21 -10.92 13.50
CA LEU A 49 -7.10 -12.00 13.05
C LEU A 49 -7.93 -12.58 14.19
N GLU A 50 -7.30 -12.87 15.34
CA GLU A 50 -7.99 -13.37 16.54
C GLU A 50 -9.00 -12.36 17.09
N LEU A 51 -8.64 -11.08 17.12
CA LEU A 51 -9.50 -10.00 17.58
C LEU A 51 -10.70 -9.76 16.65
N MET A 52 -10.52 -9.85 15.33
CA MET A 52 -11.63 -9.79 14.38
C MET A 52 -12.58 -10.98 14.57
N ALA A 53 -12.05 -12.18 14.78
CA ALA A 53 -12.85 -13.38 15.03
C ALA A 53 -13.65 -13.30 16.35
N SER A 54 -13.15 -12.62 17.37
CA SER A 54 -13.89 -12.41 18.63
C SER A 54 -15.06 -11.43 18.48
N GLY A 55 -15.08 -10.62 17.42
CA GLY A 55 -16.08 -9.57 17.19
C GLY A 55 -15.95 -8.38 18.15
N ALA A 56 -14.75 -8.15 18.71
CA ALA A 56 -14.44 -6.99 19.55
C ALA A 56 -14.21 -5.70 18.74
N VAL A 57 -13.79 -5.82 17.48
CA VAL A 57 -13.49 -4.68 16.60
C VAL A 57 -14.75 -4.18 15.90
N ILE A 58 -14.88 -2.85 15.84
CA ILE A 58 -15.85 -2.15 14.99
C ILE A 58 -15.17 -1.67 13.70
N ALA A 59 -13.98 -1.06 13.84
CA ALA A 59 -13.16 -0.59 12.73
C ALA A 59 -11.68 -0.78 13.04
N ILE A 60 -10.88 -1.02 12.01
CA ILE A 60 -9.44 -1.23 12.04
C ILE A 60 -8.83 -0.45 10.88
N GLN A 61 -7.69 0.20 11.12
CA GLN A 61 -6.91 0.92 10.12
C GLN A 61 -5.42 0.71 10.39
N ASP A 62 -4.65 0.44 9.36
CA ASP A 62 -3.19 0.44 9.42
C ASP A 62 -2.65 1.87 9.51
N MET A 63 -1.48 2.02 10.14
CA MET A 63 -0.82 3.32 10.31
C MET A 63 0.41 3.42 9.41
N GLY A 64 0.21 3.93 8.19
CA GLY A 64 1.26 4.21 7.22
C GLY A 64 1.63 5.69 7.12
N ALA A 65 1.50 6.25 5.90
CA ALA A 65 1.79 7.64 5.59
C ALA A 65 1.01 8.62 6.47
N ALA A 66 1.70 9.65 6.98
CA ALA A 66 1.16 10.60 7.97
C ALA A 66 0.59 9.96 9.26
N GLY A 67 0.90 8.68 9.51
CA GLY A 67 0.75 8.00 10.79
C GLY A 67 -0.63 8.10 11.43
N LEU A 68 -0.64 8.54 12.69
CA LEU A 68 -1.84 8.63 13.52
C LEU A 68 -2.83 9.66 12.99
N THR A 69 -2.35 10.70 12.31
CA THR A 69 -3.19 11.74 11.73
C THR A 69 -4.11 11.16 10.67
N CYS A 70 -3.53 10.52 9.64
CA CYS A 70 -4.29 9.96 8.54
C CYS A 70 -5.23 8.87 9.03
N SER A 71 -4.69 7.92 9.81
CA SER A 71 -5.45 6.76 10.29
C SER A 71 -6.66 7.15 11.13
N ALA A 72 -6.51 8.13 12.03
CA ALA A 72 -7.61 8.61 12.85
C ALA A 72 -8.62 9.41 12.02
N VAL A 73 -8.17 10.38 11.22
CA VAL A 73 -9.06 11.22 10.41
C VAL A 73 -9.87 10.36 9.44
N GLU A 74 -9.26 9.45 8.69
CA GLU A 74 -9.98 8.59 7.75
C GLU A 74 -11.02 7.71 8.45
N MET A 75 -10.67 7.13 9.60
CA MET A 75 -11.56 6.28 10.37
C MET A 75 -12.77 7.07 10.90
N GLY A 76 -12.55 8.27 11.44
CA GLY A 76 -13.62 9.13 11.95
C GLY A 76 -14.49 9.71 10.84
N ALA A 77 -13.87 10.23 9.77
CA ALA A 77 -14.57 10.82 8.64
C ALA A 77 -15.45 9.80 7.90
N LYS A 78 -14.96 8.59 7.61
CA LYS A 78 -15.77 7.51 6.99
C LYS A 78 -16.92 7.04 7.90
N GLY A 79 -16.75 7.16 9.21
CA GLY A 79 -17.76 6.78 10.20
C GLY A 79 -18.77 7.88 10.56
N ASP A 80 -18.66 9.08 9.99
CA ASP A 80 -19.43 10.28 10.38
C ASP A 80 -19.34 10.59 11.89
N LEU A 81 -18.14 10.44 12.46
CA LEU A 81 -17.85 10.67 13.88
C LEU A 81 -16.66 11.63 14.05
N GLY A 82 -16.64 12.34 15.18
CA GLY A 82 -15.44 13.02 15.65
C GLY A 82 -14.50 12.05 16.38
N ILE A 83 -13.26 12.48 16.61
CA ILE A 83 -12.25 11.75 17.38
C ILE A 83 -11.54 12.71 18.32
N GLU A 84 -11.37 12.28 19.57
CA GLU A 84 -10.51 12.91 20.57
C GLU A 84 -9.36 11.97 20.89
N LEU A 85 -8.12 12.40 20.62
CA LEU A 85 -6.90 11.69 20.95
C LEU A 85 -6.19 12.34 22.14
N ASP A 86 -5.60 11.51 22.97
CA ASP A 86 -4.77 11.87 24.12
C ASP A 86 -3.37 11.31 23.88
N LEU A 87 -2.45 12.19 23.48
CA LEU A 87 -1.09 11.81 23.09
C LEU A 87 -0.28 11.31 24.28
N ASP A 88 -0.60 11.70 25.51
CA ASP A 88 0.10 11.20 26.70
C ASP A 88 -0.12 9.69 26.92
N LYS A 89 -1.14 9.12 26.27
CA LYS A 89 -1.43 7.67 26.29
C LYS A 89 -0.85 6.91 25.10
N VAL A 90 -0.30 7.59 24.10
CA VAL A 90 0.30 6.94 22.93
C VAL A 90 1.63 6.31 23.35
N PRO A 91 1.84 5.00 23.11
CA PRO A 91 3.12 4.35 23.39
C PRO A 91 4.23 4.97 22.53
N VAL A 92 5.24 5.56 23.18
CA VAL A 92 6.42 6.15 22.54
C VAL A 92 7.70 5.45 22.95
N ARG A 93 8.70 5.41 22.05
CA ARG A 93 10.04 4.85 22.34
C ARG A 93 11.13 5.90 22.50
N GLU A 94 10.84 7.15 22.14
CA GLU A 94 11.76 8.28 22.28
C GLU A 94 11.24 9.30 23.29
N GLU A 95 12.16 9.87 24.06
CA GLU A 95 11.81 10.92 25.02
C GLU A 95 11.50 12.25 24.32
N ARG A 96 10.61 13.03 24.95
CA ARG A 96 10.30 14.42 24.57
C ARG A 96 9.89 14.57 23.10
N MET A 97 9.10 13.62 22.60
CA MET A 97 8.47 13.78 21.30
C MET A 97 7.43 14.90 21.36
N SER A 98 7.44 15.77 20.36
CA SER A 98 6.42 16.79 20.17
C SER A 98 5.12 16.17 19.64
N ALA A 99 4.00 16.86 19.82
CA ALA A 99 2.73 16.43 19.24
C ALA A 99 2.82 16.25 17.71
N TYR A 100 3.57 17.12 17.03
CA TYR A 100 3.81 17.02 15.59
C TYR A 100 4.51 15.71 15.20
N GLU A 101 5.60 15.37 15.89
CA GLU A 101 6.35 14.13 15.63
C GLU A 101 5.50 12.89 15.94
N MET A 102 4.74 12.88 17.04
CA MET A 102 3.88 11.75 17.39
C MET A 102 2.75 11.53 16.38
N MET A 103 2.13 12.62 15.91
CA MET A 103 1.00 12.57 14.99
C MET A 103 1.40 12.18 13.57
N LEU A 104 2.57 12.60 13.10
CA LEU A 104 3.04 12.40 11.72
C LEU A 104 4.16 11.35 11.59
N SER A 105 4.52 10.69 12.69
CA SER A 105 5.43 9.55 12.67
C SER A 105 4.89 8.43 11.80
N GLU A 106 5.76 7.90 10.94
CA GLU A 106 5.53 6.75 10.07
C GLU A 106 6.27 5.51 10.60
N SER A 107 6.40 5.38 11.94
CA SER A 107 6.86 4.13 12.56
C SER A 107 6.01 2.96 12.05
N GLN A 108 6.67 1.84 11.76
CA GLN A 108 6.05 0.67 11.16
C GLN A 108 5.32 -0.19 12.22
N GLU A 109 4.62 -1.23 11.76
CA GLU A 109 3.93 -2.24 12.59
C GLU A 109 2.96 -1.65 13.64
N ARG A 110 2.10 -0.72 13.21
CA ARG A 110 1.09 -0.09 14.06
C ARG A 110 -0.29 -0.15 13.44
N MET A 111 -1.29 -0.35 14.30
CA MET A 111 -2.71 -0.34 13.93
C MET A 111 -3.48 0.59 14.87
N LEU A 112 -4.48 1.26 14.30
CA LEU A 112 -5.49 1.99 15.05
C LEU A 112 -6.82 1.24 14.92
N MET A 113 -7.57 1.14 16.03
CA MET A 113 -8.85 0.45 16.06
C MET A 113 -9.90 1.16 16.90
N VAL A 114 -11.17 0.99 16.52
CA VAL A 114 -12.34 1.26 17.37
C VAL A 114 -12.85 -0.08 17.88
N LEU A 115 -12.92 -0.21 19.21
CA LEU A 115 -13.41 -1.42 19.87
C LEU A 115 -14.82 -1.21 20.44
N ARG A 116 -15.52 -2.33 20.63
CA ARG A 116 -16.70 -2.39 21.49
C ARG A 116 -16.26 -2.21 22.96
N PRO A 117 -16.75 -1.18 23.69
CA PRO A 117 -16.32 -0.93 25.06
C PRO A 117 -16.51 -2.12 25.99
N GLU A 118 -17.58 -2.89 25.80
CA GLU A 118 -17.89 -4.08 26.60
C GLU A 118 -16.92 -5.25 26.38
N LYS A 119 -16.10 -5.21 25.31
CA LYS A 119 -15.10 -6.24 24.96
C LYS A 119 -13.66 -5.77 25.16
N GLU A 120 -13.44 -4.61 25.78
CA GLU A 120 -12.11 -4.03 25.99
C GLU A 120 -11.12 -5.02 26.65
N LYS A 121 -11.53 -5.68 27.74
CA LYS A 121 -10.68 -6.63 28.47
C LYS A 121 -10.34 -7.88 27.66
N GLU A 122 -11.29 -8.33 26.83
CA GLU A 122 -11.08 -9.46 25.94
C GLU A 122 -10.06 -9.08 24.85
N ALA A 123 -10.21 -7.89 24.26
CA ALA A 123 -9.28 -7.36 23.29
C ALA A 123 -7.87 -7.20 23.87
N GLU A 124 -7.75 -6.56 25.03
CA GLU A 124 -6.46 -6.36 25.72
C GLU A 124 -5.77 -7.71 26.00
N ALA A 125 -6.52 -8.73 26.44
CA ALA A 125 -5.96 -10.06 26.70
C ALA A 125 -5.40 -10.73 25.44
N ILE A 126 -6.03 -10.53 24.27
CA ILE A 126 -5.53 -11.05 22.99
C ILE A 126 -4.17 -10.41 22.66
N PHE A 127 -4.02 -9.10 22.81
CA PHE A 127 -2.73 -8.44 22.51
C PHE A 127 -1.62 -8.84 23.47
N HIS A 128 -1.88 -8.93 24.77
CA HIS A 128 -0.89 -9.41 25.74
C HIS A 128 -0.47 -10.86 25.47
N LYS A 129 -1.38 -11.72 25.03
CA LYS A 129 -1.07 -13.11 24.62
C LYS A 129 -0.04 -13.14 23.49
N TRP A 130 -0.11 -12.21 22.54
CA TRP A 130 0.83 -12.09 21.41
C TRP A 130 2.04 -11.21 21.71
N GLY A 131 2.19 -10.71 22.95
CA GLY A 131 3.32 -9.89 23.38
C GLY A 131 3.31 -8.47 22.81
N LEU A 132 2.12 -7.95 22.50
CA LEU A 132 1.94 -6.63 21.89
C LEU A 132 1.44 -5.60 22.91
N ASP A 133 1.86 -4.35 22.75
CA ASP A 133 1.37 -3.23 23.55
C ASP A 133 -0.10 -2.90 23.19
N PHE A 134 -0.89 -2.57 24.21
CA PHE A 134 -2.29 -2.16 24.09
C PHE A 134 -2.50 -0.83 24.79
N ALA A 135 -3.00 0.19 24.08
CA ALA A 135 -3.26 1.50 24.67
C ALA A 135 -4.56 2.13 24.17
N ILE A 136 -5.41 2.58 25.10
CA ILE A 136 -6.58 3.40 24.76
C ILE A 136 -6.13 4.86 24.65
N VAL A 137 -5.83 5.27 23.42
CA VAL A 137 -5.29 6.61 23.12
C VAL A 137 -6.35 7.66 22.85
N GLY A 138 -7.64 7.33 22.97
CA GLY A 138 -8.70 8.26 22.62
C GLY A 138 -10.08 7.62 22.55
N LYS A 139 -11.06 8.40 22.08
CA LYS A 139 -12.47 8.01 21.93
C LYS A 139 -13.09 8.67 20.70
N THR A 140 -14.17 8.08 20.19
CA THR A 140 -15.03 8.71 19.19
C THR A 140 -16.00 9.69 19.85
N THR A 141 -16.44 10.70 19.10
CA THR A 141 -17.36 11.75 19.53
C THR A 141 -18.42 12.01 18.46
N ASP A 142 -19.50 12.71 18.83
CA ASP A 142 -20.66 13.01 17.97
C ASP A 142 -20.66 14.46 17.44
N ASP A 143 -19.55 15.17 17.57
CA ASP A 143 -19.40 16.59 17.24
C ASP A 143 -18.67 16.86 15.91
N LEU A 144 -18.25 15.80 15.20
CA LEU A 144 -17.48 15.86 13.95
C LEU A 144 -16.18 16.68 14.06
N ARG A 145 -15.58 16.72 15.26
CA ARG A 145 -14.29 17.38 15.51
C ARG A 145 -13.17 16.36 15.60
N PHE A 146 -12.02 16.70 15.04
CA PHE A 146 -10.75 16.03 15.29
C PHE A 146 -9.97 16.83 16.33
N ARG A 147 -9.92 16.31 17.56
CA ARG A 147 -9.28 16.93 18.72
C ARG A 147 -8.05 16.13 19.15
N VAL A 148 -6.95 16.83 19.41
CA VAL A 148 -5.70 16.24 19.89
C VAL A 148 -5.29 16.96 21.15
N LEU A 149 -5.15 16.19 22.24
CA LEU A 149 -4.71 16.65 23.55
C LEU A 149 -3.29 16.16 23.79
N HIS A 150 -2.42 17.00 24.34
CA HIS A 150 -1.07 16.62 24.74
C HIS A 150 -0.64 17.49 25.93
N GLN A 151 -0.23 16.86 27.03
CA GLN A 151 0.26 17.54 28.24
C GLN A 151 -0.75 18.54 28.84
N GLY A 152 -2.04 18.24 28.71
CA GLY A 152 -3.14 19.07 29.20
C GLY A 152 -3.61 20.18 28.25
N ASP A 153 -2.93 20.39 27.12
CA ASP A 153 -3.29 21.39 26.12
C ASP A 153 -4.00 20.75 24.91
N GLU A 154 -5.00 21.45 24.36
CA GLU A 154 -5.61 21.11 23.07
C GLU A 154 -4.73 21.66 21.94
N VAL A 155 -3.89 20.80 21.38
CA VAL A 155 -2.88 21.17 20.37
C VAL A 155 -3.45 21.18 18.94
N ALA A 156 -4.59 20.53 18.71
CA ALA A 156 -5.32 20.61 17.44
C ALA A 156 -6.83 20.43 17.65
N ASN A 157 -7.62 21.19 16.90
CA ASN A 157 -9.07 21.09 16.90
C ASN A 157 -9.64 21.57 15.55
N LEU A 158 -9.98 20.62 14.69
CA LEU A 158 -10.36 20.87 13.30
C LEU A 158 -11.65 20.12 12.94
N PRO A 159 -12.45 20.59 11.97
CA PRO A 159 -13.55 19.80 11.42
C PRO A 159 -12.98 18.54 10.74
N ILE A 160 -13.43 17.35 11.16
CA ILE A 160 -12.82 16.10 10.68
C ILE A 160 -13.11 15.84 9.19
N LYS A 161 -14.27 16.29 8.70
CA LYS A 161 -14.70 16.16 7.31
C LYS A 161 -13.86 17.00 6.36
N ASP A 162 -13.43 18.18 6.79
CA ASP A 162 -12.57 19.04 5.98
C ASP A 162 -11.18 18.41 5.78
N LEU A 163 -10.72 17.60 6.75
CA LEU A 163 -9.46 16.86 6.67
C LEU A 163 -9.57 15.58 5.84
N GLY A 164 -10.69 14.84 5.95
CA GLY A 164 -10.86 13.54 5.30
C GLY A 164 -11.40 13.60 3.87
N ASP A 165 -12.33 14.51 3.58
CA ASP A 165 -13.18 14.44 2.39
C ASP A 165 -13.03 15.65 1.45
N GLN A 166 -12.36 16.74 1.86
CA GLN A 166 -12.33 18.01 1.13
C GLN A 166 -10.96 18.40 0.56
N ALA A 167 -10.11 17.42 0.25
CA ALA A 167 -8.91 17.69 -0.51
C ALA A 167 -9.30 18.27 -1.91
N PRO A 168 -8.69 19.37 -2.37
CA PRO A 168 -9.00 19.94 -3.68
C PRO A 168 -8.71 18.94 -4.81
N GLU A 169 -9.71 18.70 -5.66
CA GLU A 169 -9.53 17.95 -6.90
C GLU A 169 -8.92 18.85 -7.98
N TYR A 170 -7.93 18.33 -8.71
CA TYR A 170 -7.25 19.06 -9.79
C TYR A 170 -7.66 18.50 -11.15
N ASP A 171 -8.30 19.34 -11.97
CA ASP A 171 -8.45 19.07 -13.41
C ASP A 171 -7.21 19.62 -14.15
N ARG A 172 -6.19 18.76 -14.30
CA ARG A 172 -4.90 19.16 -14.87
C ARG A 172 -4.97 19.17 -16.41
N PRO A 173 -4.39 20.19 -17.08
CA PRO A 173 -4.30 20.18 -18.53
C PRO A 173 -3.44 19.00 -19.01
N TRP A 174 -3.90 18.32 -20.05
CA TRP A 174 -3.17 17.21 -20.65
C TRP A 174 -3.19 17.31 -22.18
N ALA A 175 -2.14 16.78 -22.80
CA ALA A 175 -2.02 16.68 -24.25
C ALA A 175 -2.35 15.25 -24.70
N GLU A 176 -3.13 15.10 -25.76
CA GLU A 176 -3.46 13.78 -26.29
C GLU A 176 -2.20 13.04 -26.74
N PRO A 177 -1.96 11.80 -26.27
CA PRO A 177 -0.81 11.01 -26.71
C PRO A 177 -0.81 10.85 -28.23
N LYS A 178 0.34 11.11 -28.84
CA LYS A 178 0.49 10.95 -30.29
C LYS A 178 0.44 9.46 -30.62
N LYS A 179 -0.53 9.06 -31.44
CA LYS A 179 -0.60 7.69 -31.96
C LYS A 179 0.66 7.36 -32.77
N PRO A 180 1.29 6.20 -32.53
CA PRO A 180 2.45 5.79 -33.29
C PRO A 180 2.05 5.56 -34.76
N ALA A 181 2.98 5.86 -35.67
CA ALA A 181 2.78 5.52 -37.08
C ALA A 181 2.82 4.00 -37.26
N PRO A 182 2.01 3.42 -38.17
CA PRO A 182 2.12 2.01 -38.50
C PRO A 182 3.54 1.67 -38.95
N LEU A 183 4.13 0.61 -38.37
CA LEU A 183 5.42 0.09 -38.80
C LEU A 183 5.22 -0.82 -40.01
N ALA A 184 5.96 -0.59 -41.09
CA ALA A 184 5.96 -1.52 -42.22
C ALA A 184 6.82 -2.74 -41.88
N ALA A 185 6.44 -3.93 -42.38
CA ALA A 185 7.25 -5.13 -42.18
C ALA A 185 8.69 -4.99 -42.72
N SER A 186 8.88 -4.12 -43.72
CA SER A 186 10.18 -3.75 -44.28
C SER A 186 11.07 -2.95 -43.32
N ASP A 187 10.50 -2.29 -42.33
CA ASP A 187 11.23 -1.48 -41.34
C ASP A 187 11.83 -2.34 -40.22
N ALA A 188 11.40 -3.60 -40.11
CA ALA A 188 11.95 -4.54 -39.16
C ALA A 188 13.41 -4.88 -39.55
N PRO A 189 14.38 -4.72 -38.61
CA PRO A 189 15.76 -5.02 -38.90
C PRO A 189 15.92 -6.50 -39.28
N GLN A 190 16.63 -6.76 -40.38
CA GLN A 190 17.03 -8.12 -40.73
C GLN A 190 18.05 -8.59 -39.71
N ALA A 191 17.76 -9.70 -39.04
CA ALA A 191 18.62 -10.31 -38.05
C ALA A 191 18.65 -11.82 -38.28
N ASP A 192 19.79 -12.45 -37.96
CA ASP A 192 19.83 -13.90 -37.84
C ASP A 192 18.91 -14.34 -36.69
N ILE A 193 18.02 -15.31 -36.94
CA ILE A 193 17.01 -15.72 -35.97
C ILE A 193 17.64 -16.32 -34.72
N ALA A 194 18.72 -17.11 -34.88
CA ALA A 194 19.38 -17.74 -33.76
C ALA A 194 20.10 -16.68 -32.90
N GLU A 195 20.78 -15.73 -33.52
CA GLU A 195 21.40 -14.60 -32.82
C GLU A 195 20.37 -13.73 -32.09
N ALA A 196 19.26 -13.39 -32.76
CA ALA A 196 18.18 -12.60 -32.16
C ALA A 196 17.56 -13.31 -30.95
N LEU A 197 17.30 -14.62 -31.06
CA LEU A 197 16.77 -15.41 -29.95
C LEU A 197 17.74 -15.45 -28.76
N LEU A 198 19.03 -15.68 -29.00
CA LEU A 198 20.04 -15.67 -27.94
C LEU A 198 20.14 -14.30 -27.26
N LYS A 199 20.04 -13.21 -28.04
CA LYS A 199 20.03 -11.85 -27.50
C LYS A 199 18.80 -11.58 -26.64
N LEU A 200 17.62 -12.03 -27.07
CA LEU A 200 16.38 -11.91 -26.31
C LEU A 200 16.46 -12.69 -24.99
N LEU A 201 16.81 -13.98 -25.04
CA LEU A 201 16.92 -14.83 -23.85
C LEU A 201 18.02 -14.39 -22.88
N GLY A 202 19.11 -13.81 -23.40
CA GLY A 202 20.18 -13.24 -22.59
C GLY A 202 19.85 -11.86 -22.00
N GLY A 203 18.73 -11.25 -22.41
CA GLY A 203 18.32 -9.92 -21.95
C GLY A 203 17.76 -9.93 -20.53
N PRO A 204 17.88 -8.82 -19.79
CA PRO A 204 17.35 -8.71 -18.45
C PRO A 204 15.83 -8.75 -18.39
N ASP A 205 15.10 -8.68 -19.51
CA ASP A 205 13.65 -8.68 -19.55
C ASP A 205 13.03 -10.08 -19.73
N LEU A 206 13.75 -11.00 -20.40
CA LEU A 206 13.25 -12.35 -20.75
C LEU A 206 14.09 -13.48 -20.15
N SER A 207 15.22 -13.16 -19.52
CA SER A 207 16.04 -14.15 -18.81
C SER A 207 15.31 -14.75 -17.59
N SER A 208 15.79 -15.90 -17.13
CA SER A 208 15.22 -16.60 -15.98
C SER A 208 15.20 -15.71 -14.73
N ARG A 209 14.04 -15.66 -14.07
CA ARG A 209 13.86 -14.99 -12.76
C ARG A 209 14.23 -15.86 -11.57
N ARG A 210 14.83 -17.02 -11.81
CA ARG A 210 15.17 -18.02 -10.79
C ARG A 210 15.91 -17.45 -9.60
N TRP A 211 16.94 -16.66 -9.86
CA TRP A 211 17.70 -15.98 -8.82
C TRP A 211 16.83 -15.14 -7.87
N VAL A 212 15.77 -14.50 -8.38
CA VAL A 212 14.88 -13.67 -7.55
C VAL A 212 14.07 -14.57 -6.62
N TRP A 213 13.34 -15.55 -7.17
CA TRP A 213 12.38 -16.30 -6.37
C TRP A 213 13.00 -17.38 -5.48
N GLU A 214 14.23 -17.86 -5.74
CA GLU A 214 14.94 -18.79 -4.85
C GLU A 214 15.37 -18.17 -3.52
N GLN A 215 15.33 -16.84 -3.40
CA GLN A 215 15.65 -16.13 -2.16
C GLN A 215 14.46 -16.09 -1.19
N TYR A 216 13.26 -16.46 -1.64
CA TYR A 216 12.04 -16.42 -0.85
C TYR A 216 11.49 -17.82 -0.59
N ASP A 217 10.82 -17.97 0.55
CA ASP A 217 10.08 -19.19 0.82
C ASP A 217 8.82 -19.29 -0.06
N THR A 218 8.50 -20.52 -0.48
CA THR A 218 7.31 -20.83 -1.28
C THR A 218 6.48 -21.96 -0.70
N LEU A 219 6.82 -22.43 0.51
CA LEU A 219 6.33 -23.69 1.10
C LEU A 219 5.68 -23.51 2.47
N ILE A 220 5.98 -22.44 3.20
CA ILE A 220 5.39 -22.14 4.51
C ILE A 220 3.85 -22.08 4.37
N GLN A 221 3.16 -22.65 5.36
CA GLN A 221 1.72 -22.98 5.36
C GLN A 221 1.29 -24.11 4.40
N GLY A 222 2.13 -24.56 3.46
CA GLY A 222 1.84 -25.71 2.60
C GLY A 222 0.69 -25.50 1.60
N ASN A 223 0.27 -24.25 1.40
CA ASN A 223 -0.90 -23.91 0.59
C ASN A 223 -0.59 -23.58 -0.88
N SER A 224 0.69 -23.40 -1.24
CA SER A 224 1.10 -23.18 -2.63
C SER A 224 0.75 -24.38 -3.50
N LEU A 225 -0.16 -24.19 -4.46
CA LEU A 225 -0.54 -25.20 -5.45
C LEU A 225 0.37 -25.12 -6.68
N GLN A 226 0.79 -23.90 -7.05
CA GLN A 226 1.75 -23.63 -8.10
C GLN A 226 2.93 -22.86 -7.50
N LEU A 227 4.14 -23.40 -7.68
CA LEU A 227 5.40 -22.74 -7.31
C LEU A 227 5.87 -21.81 -8.43
N PRO A 228 6.83 -20.89 -8.17
CA PRO A 228 7.36 -19.99 -9.19
C PRO A 228 7.82 -20.72 -10.46
N GLY A 229 7.60 -20.08 -11.62
CA GLY A 229 7.96 -20.61 -12.94
C GLY A 229 6.79 -20.81 -13.91
N GLY A 230 5.55 -20.63 -13.46
CA GLY A 230 4.37 -20.52 -14.34
C GLY A 230 3.84 -19.08 -14.41
N ASP A 231 2.74 -18.90 -15.14
CA ASP A 231 2.19 -17.57 -15.50
C ASP A 231 1.47 -16.84 -14.33
N ALA A 232 1.10 -17.55 -13.26
CA ALA A 232 0.47 -16.98 -12.07
C ALA A 232 0.86 -17.76 -10.80
N GLY A 233 0.80 -17.10 -9.64
CA GLY A 233 0.89 -17.77 -8.35
C GLY A 233 -0.47 -18.33 -7.94
N VAL A 234 -0.54 -19.59 -7.52
CA VAL A 234 -1.81 -20.25 -7.14
C VAL A 234 -1.71 -20.80 -5.72
N VAL A 235 -2.61 -20.36 -4.84
CA VAL A 235 -2.62 -20.71 -3.41
C VAL A 235 -3.98 -21.28 -3.03
N ARG A 236 -3.99 -22.45 -2.37
CA ARG A 236 -5.23 -23.07 -1.87
C ARG A 236 -5.90 -22.20 -0.82
N VAL A 237 -7.23 -22.20 -0.82
CA VAL A 237 -8.01 -21.61 0.26
C VAL A 237 -8.05 -22.61 1.42
N GLU A 238 -7.45 -22.24 2.55
CA GLU A 238 -7.42 -23.09 3.74
C GLU A 238 -8.84 -23.49 4.18
N GLY A 239 -9.00 -24.74 4.58
CA GLY A 239 -10.31 -25.30 4.98
C GLY A 239 -11.27 -25.58 3.82
N HIS A 240 -10.93 -25.25 2.56
CA HIS A 240 -11.77 -25.55 1.41
C HIS A 240 -11.24 -26.76 0.62
N PRO A 241 -12.08 -27.75 0.26
CA PRO A 241 -11.62 -28.99 -0.38
C PRO A 241 -11.07 -28.80 -1.80
N THR A 242 -11.52 -27.75 -2.51
CA THR A 242 -11.27 -27.60 -3.96
C THR A 242 -11.00 -26.17 -4.44
N LYS A 243 -10.92 -25.16 -3.55
CA LYS A 243 -10.76 -23.76 -3.97
C LYS A 243 -9.31 -23.33 -3.85
N ALA A 244 -8.90 -22.48 -4.79
CA ALA A 244 -7.63 -21.78 -4.78
C ALA A 244 -7.85 -20.37 -5.33
N LEU A 245 -6.94 -19.46 -4.98
CA LEU A 245 -6.84 -18.12 -5.53
C LEU A 245 -5.61 -18.05 -6.42
N ALA A 246 -5.75 -17.38 -7.55
CA ALA A 246 -4.68 -17.15 -8.50
C ALA A 246 -4.38 -15.64 -8.58
N PHE A 247 -3.10 -15.29 -8.62
CA PHE A 247 -2.62 -13.92 -8.67
C PHE A 247 -1.58 -13.77 -9.77
N SER A 248 -1.70 -12.71 -10.57
CA SER A 248 -0.69 -12.30 -11.53
C SER A 248 -0.58 -10.77 -11.55
N SER A 249 0.54 -10.26 -12.03
CA SER A 249 0.86 -8.84 -12.07
C SER A 249 1.68 -8.57 -13.32
N ASP A 250 1.14 -7.78 -14.23
CA ASP A 250 1.70 -7.60 -15.56
C ASP A 250 1.68 -6.14 -15.99
N VAL A 251 2.76 -5.74 -16.66
CA VAL A 251 2.85 -4.48 -17.38
C VAL A 251 3.97 -4.61 -18.40
N THR A 252 3.75 -4.10 -19.60
CA THR A 252 4.81 -3.90 -20.59
C THR A 252 5.07 -2.40 -20.75
N PRO A 253 6.03 -1.80 -20.01
CA PRO A 253 6.22 -0.34 -19.99
C PRO A 253 6.47 0.26 -21.37
N ARG A 254 7.16 -0.47 -22.25
CA ARG A 254 7.42 -0.06 -23.64
C ARG A 254 6.15 0.11 -24.48
N TYR A 255 5.09 -0.64 -24.17
CA TYR A 255 3.80 -0.46 -24.85
C TYR A 255 3.11 0.78 -24.34
N CYS A 256 3.12 1.01 -23.02
CA CYS A 256 2.59 2.24 -22.42
C CYS A 256 3.34 3.49 -22.91
N GLU A 257 4.65 3.41 -23.11
CA GLU A 257 5.45 4.50 -23.67
C GLU A 257 5.09 4.78 -25.15
N ALA A 258 4.90 3.73 -25.95
CA ALA A 258 4.64 3.84 -27.38
C ALA A 258 3.20 4.29 -27.70
N ASP A 259 2.21 3.72 -27.02
CA ASP A 259 0.80 4.07 -27.09
C ASP A 259 0.16 3.80 -25.72
N PRO A 260 -0.01 4.83 -24.87
CA PRO A 260 -0.51 4.64 -23.51
C PRO A 260 -1.85 3.89 -23.44
N TYR A 261 -2.75 4.14 -24.41
CA TYR A 261 -4.06 3.48 -24.44
C TYR A 261 -3.94 1.98 -24.72
N GLU A 262 -3.23 1.59 -25.78
CA GLU A 262 -3.03 0.17 -26.06
C GLU A 262 -2.13 -0.50 -25.01
N GLY A 263 -1.21 0.24 -24.37
CA GLY A 263 -0.38 -0.24 -23.27
C GLY A 263 -1.17 -0.57 -22.00
N GLY A 264 -2.03 0.33 -21.53
CA GLY A 264 -2.91 0.10 -20.37
C GLY A 264 -3.82 -1.11 -20.60
N LYS A 265 -4.49 -1.13 -21.74
CA LYS A 265 -5.31 -2.26 -22.19
C LYS A 265 -4.55 -3.58 -22.26
N GLN A 266 -3.31 -3.56 -22.76
CA GLN A 266 -2.49 -4.75 -22.87
C GLN A 266 -2.08 -5.30 -21.50
N ALA A 267 -1.78 -4.44 -20.52
CA ALA A 267 -1.45 -4.87 -19.16
C ALA A 267 -2.60 -5.66 -18.52
N VAL A 268 -3.84 -5.16 -18.66
CA VAL A 268 -5.05 -5.87 -18.20
C VAL A 268 -5.22 -7.20 -18.95
N ALA A 269 -5.07 -7.19 -20.27
CA ALA A 269 -5.24 -8.38 -21.10
C ALA A 269 -4.16 -9.47 -20.88
N GLU A 270 -2.93 -9.07 -20.53
CA GLU A 270 -1.85 -9.98 -20.17
C GLU A 270 -2.13 -10.66 -18.83
N CYS A 271 -2.45 -9.90 -17.79
CA CYS A 271 -2.81 -10.44 -16.48
C CYS A 271 -4.01 -11.40 -16.57
N TRP A 272 -5.04 -11.03 -17.35
CA TRP A 272 -6.19 -11.91 -17.59
C TRP A 272 -5.79 -13.23 -18.26
N ARG A 273 -4.90 -13.20 -19.26
CA ARG A 273 -4.40 -14.42 -19.94
C ARG A 273 -3.57 -15.28 -19.00
N ASN A 274 -2.68 -14.69 -18.22
CA ASN A 274 -1.83 -15.39 -17.27
C ASN A 274 -2.65 -16.14 -16.23
N LEU A 275 -3.68 -15.50 -15.67
CA LEU A 275 -4.64 -16.16 -14.77
C LEU A 275 -5.39 -17.30 -15.47
N THR A 276 -5.94 -17.04 -16.66
CA THR A 276 -6.71 -18.03 -17.43
C THR A 276 -5.87 -19.25 -17.81
N ALA A 277 -4.57 -19.07 -18.08
CA ALA A 277 -3.64 -20.16 -18.41
C ALA A 277 -3.49 -21.18 -17.26
N THR A 278 -3.72 -20.75 -16.02
CA THR A 278 -3.75 -21.65 -14.84
C THR A 278 -5.12 -22.31 -14.60
N GLY A 279 -6.11 -22.03 -15.44
CA GLY A 279 -7.50 -22.48 -15.28
C GLY A 279 -8.31 -21.65 -14.29
N ALA A 280 -7.77 -20.54 -13.79
CA ALA A 280 -8.49 -19.63 -12.92
C ALA A 280 -9.51 -18.79 -13.68
N LEU A 281 -10.58 -18.40 -12.99
CA LEU A 281 -11.52 -17.37 -13.45
C LEU A 281 -11.09 -16.03 -12.84
N PRO A 282 -10.67 -15.03 -13.64
CA PRO A 282 -10.36 -13.71 -13.10
C PRO A 282 -11.60 -13.04 -12.49
N LEU A 283 -11.44 -12.45 -11.31
CA LEU A 283 -12.57 -11.89 -10.52
C LEU A 283 -12.49 -10.38 -10.36
N ALA A 284 -11.28 -9.84 -10.20
CA ALA A 284 -11.01 -8.43 -9.96
C ALA A 284 -9.60 -8.09 -10.44
N ALA A 285 -9.35 -6.81 -10.62
CA ALA A 285 -8.04 -6.25 -10.90
C ALA A 285 -7.76 -5.09 -9.92
N THR A 286 -6.49 -4.86 -9.66
CA THR A 286 -5.98 -3.69 -8.95
C THR A 286 -4.87 -3.10 -9.82
N ASP A 287 -4.81 -1.78 -9.93
CA ASP A 287 -3.82 -1.08 -10.72
C ASP A 287 -2.85 -0.32 -9.82
N ASN A 288 -1.58 -0.31 -10.22
CA ASN A 288 -0.53 0.47 -9.58
C ASN A 288 0.05 1.45 -10.61
N LEU A 289 -0.55 2.64 -10.67
CA LEU A 289 -0.26 3.66 -11.68
C LEU A 289 1.04 4.40 -11.33
N ASN A 290 2.09 4.16 -12.11
CA ASN A 290 3.41 4.75 -11.92
C ASN A 290 3.79 5.60 -13.14
N PHE A 291 3.60 6.91 -13.05
CA PHE A 291 3.85 7.88 -14.12
C PHE A 291 4.76 9.01 -13.63
N GLY A 292 5.33 9.76 -14.57
CA GLY A 292 6.11 10.95 -14.23
C GLY A 292 5.25 12.10 -13.71
N ASN A 293 5.87 13.28 -13.56
CA ASN A 293 5.21 14.48 -13.05
C ASN A 293 3.95 14.85 -13.88
N PRO A 294 2.73 14.81 -13.29
CA PRO A 294 1.47 15.11 -13.97
C PRO A 294 1.25 16.61 -14.24
N GLU A 295 2.15 17.49 -13.80
CA GLU A 295 2.13 18.92 -14.17
C GLU A 295 2.55 19.15 -15.62
N ARG A 296 3.25 18.18 -16.22
CA ARG A 296 3.65 18.19 -17.61
C ARG A 296 2.50 17.63 -18.47
N PRO A 297 1.86 18.42 -19.36
CA PRO A 297 0.67 17.98 -20.09
C PRO A 297 0.85 16.70 -20.89
N GLU A 298 2.05 16.45 -21.43
CA GLU A 298 2.38 15.23 -22.16
C GLU A 298 2.42 13.99 -21.25
N ILE A 299 2.89 14.13 -20.01
CA ILE A 299 2.94 13.04 -19.03
C ILE A 299 1.56 12.79 -18.43
N MET A 300 0.82 13.86 -18.13
CA MET A 300 -0.60 13.73 -17.76
C MET A 300 -1.39 13.04 -18.88
N GLY A 301 -1.06 13.33 -20.14
CA GLY A 301 -1.63 12.65 -21.30
C GLY A 301 -1.36 11.15 -21.33
N GLN A 302 -0.16 10.72 -20.95
CA GLN A 302 0.17 9.29 -20.80
C GLN A 302 -0.66 8.63 -19.72
N LEU A 303 -0.77 9.24 -18.53
CA LEU A 303 -1.61 8.75 -17.44
C LEU A 303 -3.07 8.61 -17.88
N VAL A 304 -3.65 9.67 -18.46
CA VAL A 304 -5.03 9.68 -18.95
C VAL A 304 -5.24 8.62 -20.03
N GLY A 305 -4.29 8.47 -20.96
CA GLY A 305 -4.35 7.48 -22.01
C GLY A 305 -4.34 6.05 -21.46
N ALA A 306 -3.43 5.76 -20.52
CA ALA A 306 -3.30 4.44 -19.90
C ALA A 306 -4.51 4.07 -19.04
N VAL A 307 -5.08 5.00 -18.27
CA VAL A 307 -6.29 4.75 -17.47
C VAL A 307 -7.52 4.50 -18.34
N LYS A 308 -7.59 5.11 -19.54
CA LYS A 308 -8.68 4.89 -20.50
C LYS A 308 -8.61 3.51 -21.18
N GLY A 309 -7.42 2.92 -21.27
CA GLY A 309 -7.15 1.65 -21.93
C GLY A 309 -7.44 0.46 -21.04
#